data_AF-A0A3Q8FPI2-F1
#
_entry.id   AF-A0A3Q8FPI2-F1
#
_cell.length_a   1.000
_cell.length_b   1.000
_cell.length_c   1.000
_cell.angle_alpha   90.00
_cell.angle_beta   90.00
_cell.angle_gamma   90.00
#
_symmetry.space_group_name_H-M   'P 1'
#
loop_
_entity.id
_entity.type
_entity.pdbx_description
1 polymer ?
#
loop_
_entity_poly.entity_id
_entity_poly.type
_entity_poly.pdbx_seq_one_letter_code
_entity_poly.pdbx_strand_id
1 'polypeptide(L)'
;MKTTVLASACVAALLLSSAVSAQTAPGPRPLVGGHGNNVLAFIAEHDDNGDGRVTWDEFETFRRTRFDATDTDKNGTIEEAEYVAEFDARVAAEIERERAAQVEQTKARFAALDTDRNGQVSRAEFDAAGEKTWQGGQKALASKGADAKAAPQREAKTAAGAQRFDNQQRSRLGMPTSHTAAGFLELYDENGDGKVDRAEYQRVRDAQFARTDSSGDGQLSLDEYLAEFETRVDRRIDALDQGGDRQVHVRFGVLDGDKDGHMTFAEYQVSGKRLFETADRNKDGVVDAADAKVPAPAPRR
;
A
#
# COMPACT_ATOMS: atom_id res chain seq x y z
N MET A 1 -9.46 -28.61 -84.36
CA MET A 1 -8.29 -28.29 -83.52
C MET A 1 -8.84 -27.63 -82.27
N LYS A 2 -8.63 -28.26 -81.10
CA LYS A 2 -9.23 -27.88 -79.82
C LYS A 2 -8.32 -26.86 -79.14
N THR A 3 -8.80 -25.64 -78.90
CA THR A 3 -8.11 -24.65 -78.06
C THR A 3 -8.81 -24.59 -76.71
N THR A 4 -8.19 -25.23 -75.72
CA THR A 4 -8.54 -25.16 -74.30
C THR A 4 -8.08 -23.82 -73.72
N VAL A 5 -9.01 -23.02 -73.21
CA VAL A 5 -8.74 -21.83 -72.40
C VAL A 5 -8.55 -22.28 -70.95
N LEU A 6 -7.35 -22.08 -70.41
CA LEU A 6 -7.01 -22.33 -69.01
C LEU A 6 -7.54 -21.19 -68.14
N ALA A 7 -8.47 -21.52 -67.23
CA ALA A 7 -8.92 -20.67 -66.15
C ALA A 7 -7.81 -20.55 -65.10
N SER A 8 -7.32 -19.33 -64.88
CA SER A 8 -6.37 -19.00 -63.82
C SER A 8 -7.13 -18.76 -62.52
N ALA A 9 -7.04 -19.70 -61.59
CA ALA A 9 -7.65 -19.60 -60.26
C ALA A 9 -6.74 -18.77 -59.35
N CYS A 10 -7.20 -17.56 -58.97
CA CYS A 10 -6.60 -16.79 -57.89
C CYS A 10 -6.98 -17.41 -56.54
N VAL A 11 -6.06 -18.17 -55.94
CA VAL A 11 -6.18 -18.59 -54.54
C VAL A 11 -5.68 -17.43 -53.67
N ALA A 12 -6.61 -16.67 -53.11
CA ALA A 12 -6.34 -15.70 -52.06
C ALA A 12 -6.02 -16.45 -50.76
N ALA A 13 -4.74 -16.47 -50.38
CA ALA A 13 -4.30 -16.97 -49.08
C ALA A 13 -4.71 -15.94 -48.00
N LEU A 14 -5.76 -16.26 -47.26
CA LEU A 14 -6.14 -15.57 -46.01
C LEU A 14 -5.07 -15.90 -44.94
N LEU A 15 -4.07 -15.03 -44.80
CA LEU A 15 -3.19 -15.01 -43.65
C LEU A 15 -3.97 -14.45 -42.45
N LEU A 16 -4.51 -15.35 -41.63
CA LEU A 16 -4.99 -15.03 -40.29
C LEU A 16 -3.80 -14.46 -39.49
N SER A 17 -3.78 -13.14 -39.33
CA SER A 17 -2.87 -12.46 -38.41
C SER A 17 -3.29 -12.81 -37.00
N SER A 18 -2.65 -13.81 -36.41
CA SER A 18 -2.69 -14.01 -34.96
C SER A 18 -1.94 -12.83 -34.34
N ALA A 19 -2.68 -11.81 -33.92
CA ALA A 19 -2.17 -10.84 -32.97
C ALA A 19 -1.89 -11.62 -31.68
N VAL A 20 -0.65 -12.07 -31.52
CA VAL A 20 -0.10 -12.39 -30.21
C VAL A 20 -0.15 -11.06 -29.47
N SER A 21 -1.12 -10.91 -28.57
CA SER A 21 -1.02 -9.92 -27.52
C SER A 21 0.30 -10.20 -26.82
N ALA A 22 1.30 -9.37 -27.10
CA ALA A 22 2.48 -9.30 -26.26
C ALA A 22 1.94 -8.91 -24.89
N GLN A 23 1.77 -9.91 -24.02
CA GLN A 23 1.68 -9.70 -22.59
C GLN A 23 2.95 -8.93 -22.26
N THR A 24 2.84 -7.62 -22.10
CA THR A 24 3.91 -6.81 -21.54
C THR A 24 4.33 -7.54 -20.29
N ALA A 25 5.59 -7.96 -20.25
CA ALA A 25 6.14 -8.60 -19.06
C ALA A 25 5.77 -7.70 -17.87
N PRO A 26 5.19 -8.24 -16.79
CA PRO A 26 4.83 -7.43 -15.65
C PRO A 26 6.08 -6.66 -15.24
N GLY A 27 5.97 -5.33 -15.17
CA GLY A 27 7.04 -4.47 -14.71
C GLY A 27 7.59 -5.00 -13.38
N PRO A 28 8.87 -4.76 -13.08
CA PRO A 28 9.54 -5.49 -12.02
C PRO A 28 8.85 -5.23 -10.67
N ARG A 29 8.64 -6.29 -9.88
CA ARG A 29 7.86 -6.24 -8.63
C ARG A 29 8.37 -5.11 -7.71
N PRO A 30 7.48 -4.36 -7.02
CA PRO A 30 7.88 -3.22 -6.21
C PRO A 30 8.79 -3.67 -5.06
N LEU A 31 9.84 -2.91 -4.77
CA LEU A 31 10.62 -3.08 -3.55
C LEU A 31 9.72 -2.72 -2.36
N VAL A 32 9.20 -3.69 -1.64
CA VAL A 32 8.43 -3.43 -0.42
C VAL A 32 9.42 -3.10 0.70
N GLY A 33 9.19 -1.98 1.38
CA GLY A 33 10.06 -1.50 2.46
C GLY A 33 10.13 -2.52 3.61
N GLY A 34 11.28 -3.17 3.75
CA GLY A 34 11.56 -4.09 4.83
C GLY A 34 13.05 -4.18 5.09
N HIS A 35 13.45 -4.25 6.36
CA HIS A 35 14.86 -4.41 6.76
C HIS A 35 15.35 -5.87 6.69
N GLY A 36 14.57 -6.79 6.09
CA GLY A 36 14.89 -8.24 6.07
C GLY A 36 14.44 -8.99 7.33
N ASN A 37 13.90 -8.26 8.31
CA ASN A 37 13.47 -8.81 9.61
C ASN A 37 12.18 -9.64 9.54
N ASN A 38 11.45 -9.61 8.42
CA ASN A 38 10.26 -10.45 8.20
C ASN A 38 10.57 -11.47 7.11
N VAL A 39 11.13 -12.62 7.51
CA VAL A 39 11.53 -13.71 6.61
C VAL A 39 10.38 -14.19 5.73
N LEU A 40 9.18 -14.34 6.29
CA LEU A 40 8.03 -14.84 5.53
C LEU A 40 7.59 -13.86 4.45
N ALA A 41 7.61 -12.55 4.74
CA ALA A 41 7.36 -11.52 3.73
C ALA A 41 8.47 -11.52 2.66
N PHE A 42 9.73 -11.64 3.08
CA PHE A 42 10.86 -11.70 2.16
C PHE A 42 10.73 -12.86 1.16
N ILE A 43 10.39 -14.07 1.63
CA ILE A 43 10.17 -15.23 0.75
C ILE A 43 9.00 -14.98 -0.19
N ALA A 44 7.85 -14.55 0.34
CA ALA A 44 6.66 -14.30 -0.48
C ALA A 44 6.88 -13.25 -1.60
N GLU A 45 7.83 -12.33 -1.40
CA GLU A 45 8.16 -11.27 -2.34
C GLU A 45 9.22 -11.67 -3.37
N HIS A 46 10.12 -12.62 -3.06
CA HIS A 46 11.33 -12.89 -3.85
C HIS A 46 11.46 -14.33 -4.34
N ASP A 47 10.62 -15.25 -3.89
CA ASP A 47 10.55 -16.64 -4.39
C ASP A 47 9.89 -16.66 -5.77
N ASP A 48 10.72 -16.65 -6.83
CA ASP A 48 10.28 -16.64 -8.23
C ASP A 48 9.79 -18.02 -8.70
N ASN A 49 10.35 -19.10 -8.15
CA ASN A 49 10.10 -20.46 -8.63
C ASN A 49 8.98 -21.17 -7.83
N GLY A 50 8.58 -20.60 -6.68
CA GLY A 50 7.51 -21.08 -5.81
C GLY A 50 7.88 -22.28 -4.94
N ASP A 51 9.17 -22.55 -4.72
CA ASP A 51 9.66 -23.68 -3.94
C ASP A 51 9.74 -23.41 -2.42
N GLY A 52 9.39 -22.19 -2.01
CA GLY A 52 9.41 -21.73 -0.62
C GLY A 52 10.79 -21.30 -0.13
N ARG A 53 11.74 -21.11 -1.04
CA ARG A 53 13.13 -20.71 -0.76
C ARG A 53 13.51 -19.52 -1.63
N VAL A 54 14.44 -18.72 -1.13
CA VAL A 54 15.06 -17.66 -1.93
C VAL A 54 16.57 -17.82 -1.85
N THR A 55 17.16 -18.21 -2.97
CA THR A 55 18.61 -18.27 -3.13
C THR A 55 19.19 -16.89 -3.43
N TRP A 56 20.50 -16.74 -3.24
CA TRP A 56 21.20 -15.52 -3.63
C TRP A 56 21.01 -15.20 -5.12
N ASP A 57 21.10 -16.20 -5.99
CA ASP A 57 21.02 -16.01 -7.44
C ASP A 57 19.63 -15.50 -7.88
N GLU A 58 18.55 -16.01 -7.28
CA GLU A 58 17.19 -15.52 -7.51
C GLU A 58 17.06 -14.07 -7.05
N PHE A 59 17.55 -13.77 -5.85
CA PHE A 59 17.48 -12.42 -5.30
C PHE A 59 18.34 -11.43 -6.10
N GLU A 60 19.53 -11.81 -6.55
CA GLU A 60 20.37 -11.00 -7.43
C GLU A 60 19.70 -10.74 -8.77
N THR A 61 19.09 -11.76 -9.38
CA THR A 61 18.37 -11.64 -10.65
C THR A 61 17.22 -10.64 -10.55
N PHE A 62 16.43 -10.73 -9.48
CA PHE A 62 15.40 -9.75 -9.17
C PHE A 62 15.97 -8.32 -9.07
N ARG A 63 17.06 -8.14 -8.32
CA ARG A 63 17.71 -6.83 -8.15
C ARG A 63 18.29 -6.27 -9.44
N ARG A 64 18.86 -7.12 -10.29
CA ARG A 64 19.40 -6.73 -11.60
C ARG A 64 18.29 -6.25 -12.51
N THR A 65 17.18 -6.99 -12.57
CA THR A 65 15.99 -6.58 -13.33
C THR A 65 15.48 -5.20 -12.88
N ARG A 66 15.53 -4.90 -11.58
CA ARG A 66 15.16 -3.59 -11.03
C ARG A 66 16.17 -2.50 -11.40
N PHE A 67 17.46 -2.81 -11.32
CA PHE A 67 18.54 -1.89 -11.71
C PHE A 67 18.38 -1.49 -13.18
N ASP A 68 18.29 -2.48 -14.07
CA ASP A 68 18.16 -2.29 -15.52
C ASP A 68 16.86 -1.54 -15.90
N ALA A 69 15.82 -1.64 -15.07
CA ALA A 69 14.57 -0.90 -15.26
C ALA A 69 14.63 0.54 -14.75
N THR A 70 15.58 0.85 -13.87
CA THR A 70 15.80 2.20 -13.32
C THR A 70 16.78 2.98 -14.21
N ASP A 71 17.84 2.31 -14.68
CA ASP A 71 18.80 2.78 -15.69
C ASP A 71 18.10 2.98 -17.04
N THR A 72 17.51 4.15 -17.22
CA THR A 72 16.60 4.46 -18.32
C THR A 72 17.38 4.76 -19.58
N ASP A 73 18.54 5.39 -19.45
CA ASP A 73 19.44 5.69 -20.56
C ASP A 73 20.36 4.51 -20.95
N LYS A 74 20.38 3.45 -20.11
CA LYS A 74 21.13 2.20 -20.29
C LYS A 74 22.64 2.40 -20.32
N ASN A 75 23.13 3.36 -19.54
CA ASN A 75 24.55 3.66 -19.43
C ASN A 75 25.29 2.72 -18.46
N GLY A 76 24.57 1.85 -17.73
CA GLY A 76 25.12 0.89 -16.79
C GLY A 76 25.29 1.43 -15.36
N THR A 77 24.79 2.63 -15.09
CA THR A 77 24.75 3.30 -13.78
C THR A 77 23.35 3.85 -13.53
N ILE A 78 23.02 4.13 -12.28
CA ILE A 78 21.78 4.84 -11.93
C ILE A 78 22.17 6.22 -11.42
N GLU A 79 21.71 7.25 -12.11
CA GLU A 79 21.84 8.63 -11.65
C GLU A 79 20.82 8.94 -10.55
N GLU A 80 21.09 9.98 -9.75
CA GLU A 80 20.17 10.40 -8.68
C GLU A 80 18.77 10.71 -9.23
N ALA A 81 18.69 11.38 -10.39
CA ALA A 81 17.43 11.71 -11.02
C ALA A 81 16.61 10.47 -11.41
N GLU A 82 17.25 9.43 -11.93
CA GLU A 82 16.61 8.15 -12.27
C GLU A 82 16.14 7.41 -11.01
N TYR A 83 16.97 7.41 -9.96
CA TYR A 83 16.64 6.81 -8.68
C TYR A 83 15.43 7.48 -8.02
N VAL A 84 15.39 8.81 -8.03
CA VAL A 84 14.28 9.61 -7.49
C VAL A 84 13.02 9.39 -8.30
N ALA A 85 13.11 9.44 -9.64
CA ALA A 85 11.96 9.22 -10.51
C ALA A 85 11.34 7.83 -10.33
N GLU A 86 12.15 6.76 -10.20
CA GLU A 86 11.64 5.42 -9.89
C GLU A 86 10.95 5.40 -8.53
N PHE A 87 11.57 6.00 -7.52
CA PHE A 87 11.01 6.04 -6.17
C PHE A 87 9.64 6.72 -6.17
N ASP A 88 9.53 7.90 -6.77
CA ASP A 88 8.30 8.68 -6.86
C ASP A 88 7.21 7.93 -7.63
N ALA A 89 7.56 7.31 -8.76
CA ALA A 89 6.63 6.49 -9.52
C ALA A 89 6.09 5.31 -8.69
N ARG A 90 6.95 4.66 -7.90
CA ARG A 90 6.54 3.57 -6.99
C ARG A 90 5.67 4.08 -5.86
N VAL A 91 6.00 5.23 -5.26
CA VAL A 91 5.18 5.89 -4.22
C VAL A 91 3.78 6.18 -4.76
N ALA A 92 3.70 6.84 -5.92
CA ALA A 92 2.43 7.19 -6.55
C ALA A 92 1.59 5.95 -6.87
N ALA A 93 2.21 4.90 -7.39
CA ALA A 93 1.52 3.64 -7.68
C ALA A 93 0.98 2.94 -6.41
N GLU A 94 1.69 3.02 -5.29
CA GLU A 94 1.25 2.50 -3.99
C GLU A 94 0.06 3.30 -3.44
N ILE A 95 0.17 4.64 -3.48
CA ILE A 95 -0.91 5.58 -3.10
C ILE A 95 -2.16 5.29 -3.92
N GLU A 96 -2.06 5.13 -5.24
CA GLU A 96 -3.21 4.87 -6.10
C GLU A 96 -3.88 3.52 -5.79
N ARG A 97 -3.10 2.47 -5.54
CA ARG A 97 -3.64 1.17 -5.12
C ARG A 97 -4.37 1.27 -3.78
N GLU A 98 -3.79 1.97 -2.81
CA GLU A 98 -4.44 2.20 -1.52
C GLU A 98 -5.71 3.03 -1.69
N ARG A 99 -5.68 4.10 -2.50
CA ARG A 99 -6.85 4.93 -2.83
C ARG A 99 -7.98 4.08 -3.39
N ALA A 100 -7.69 3.27 -4.41
CA ALA A 100 -8.67 2.36 -5.01
C ALA A 100 -9.25 1.36 -4.00
N ALA A 101 -8.41 0.75 -3.17
CA ALA A 101 -8.87 -0.17 -2.13
C ALA A 101 -9.74 0.52 -1.08
N GLN A 102 -9.39 1.74 -0.66
CA GLN A 102 -10.19 2.50 0.29
C GLN A 102 -11.52 2.98 -0.32
N VAL A 103 -11.55 3.35 -1.61
CA VAL A 103 -12.81 3.68 -2.32
C VAL A 103 -13.79 2.49 -2.28
N GLU A 104 -13.32 1.27 -2.54
CA GLU A 104 -14.18 0.09 -2.44
C GLU A 104 -14.67 -0.17 -1.01
N GLN A 105 -13.81 0.05 -0.01
CA GLN A 105 -14.25 0.00 1.39
C GLN A 105 -15.27 1.09 1.73
N THR A 106 -15.12 2.29 1.17
CA THR A 106 -16.06 3.40 1.36
C THR A 106 -17.42 3.08 0.75
N LYS A 107 -17.47 2.46 -0.44
CA LYS A 107 -18.72 1.94 -1.03
C LYS A 107 -19.37 0.89 -0.14
N ALA A 108 -18.60 -0.05 0.41
CA ALA A 108 -19.11 -1.06 1.33
C ALA A 108 -19.66 -0.44 2.63
N ARG A 109 -19.01 0.61 3.16
CA ARG A 109 -19.49 1.36 4.32
C ARG A 109 -20.78 2.10 4.00
N PHE A 110 -20.88 2.75 2.84
CA PHE A 110 -22.10 3.41 2.37
C PHE A 110 -23.27 2.43 2.33
N ALA A 111 -23.09 1.28 1.67
CA ALA A 111 -24.12 0.24 1.61
C ALA A 111 -24.51 -0.35 2.97
N ALA A 112 -23.65 -0.23 3.99
CA ALA A 112 -23.94 -0.64 5.35
C ALA A 112 -24.69 0.45 6.16
N LEU A 113 -24.62 1.71 5.73
CA LEU A 113 -25.39 2.82 6.28
C LEU A 113 -26.81 2.83 5.69
N ASP A 114 -26.91 2.69 4.36
CA ASP A 114 -28.16 2.59 3.59
C ASP A 114 -28.88 1.28 3.92
N THR A 115 -29.69 1.32 4.98
CA THR A 115 -30.31 0.14 5.57
C THR A 115 -31.56 -0.26 4.80
N ASP A 116 -32.29 0.73 4.29
CA ASP A 116 -33.48 0.49 3.45
C ASP A 116 -33.13 0.19 1.98
N ARG A 117 -31.87 0.37 1.57
CA ARG A 117 -31.31 0.09 0.24
C ARG A 117 -31.92 0.97 -0.84
N ASN A 118 -32.24 2.20 -0.52
CA ASN A 118 -32.80 3.16 -1.47
C ASN A 118 -31.72 3.89 -2.29
N GLY A 119 -30.43 3.66 -2.03
CA GLY A 119 -29.29 4.28 -2.70
C GLY A 119 -28.85 5.61 -2.09
N GLN A 120 -29.43 5.99 -0.95
CA GLN A 120 -29.14 7.21 -0.20
C GLN A 120 -29.04 6.88 1.29
N VAL A 121 -28.27 7.68 2.02
CA VAL A 121 -28.20 7.57 3.48
C VAL A 121 -28.96 8.73 4.09
N SER A 122 -30.09 8.41 4.71
CA SER A 122 -30.87 9.40 5.45
C SER A 122 -30.15 9.85 6.73
N ARG A 123 -30.58 11.00 7.26
CA ARG A 123 -30.09 11.49 8.55
C ARG A 123 -30.28 10.47 9.69
N ALA A 124 -31.41 9.76 9.69
CA ALA A 124 -31.71 8.77 10.72
C ALA A 124 -30.75 7.56 10.67
N GLU A 125 -30.43 7.08 9.47
CA GLU A 125 -29.47 5.99 9.28
C GLU A 125 -28.04 6.41 9.66
N PHE A 126 -27.66 7.62 9.26
CA PHE A 126 -26.39 8.21 9.65
C PHE A 126 -26.27 8.32 11.18
N ASP A 127 -27.29 8.80 11.87
CA ASP A 127 -27.29 8.90 13.33
C ASP A 127 -27.29 7.53 14.02
N ALA A 128 -28.04 6.55 13.50
CA ALA A 128 -28.06 5.19 14.04
C ALA A 128 -26.68 4.51 13.96
N ALA A 129 -25.95 4.68 12.86
CA ALA A 129 -24.57 4.24 12.75
C ALA A 129 -23.62 5.05 13.65
N GLY A 130 -23.90 6.35 13.78
CA GLY A 130 -23.21 7.25 14.71
C GLY A 130 -23.31 6.77 16.16
N GLU A 131 -24.44 6.25 16.60
CA GLU A 131 -24.61 5.72 17.96
C GLU A 131 -23.73 4.49 18.22
N LYS A 132 -23.61 3.58 17.24
CA LYS A 132 -22.69 2.43 17.36
C LYS A 132 -21.23 2.88 17.46
N THR A 133 -20.87 3.90 16.68
CA THR A 133 -19.53 4.50 16.69
C THR A 133 -19.22 5.17 18.04
N TRP A 134 -20.19 5.90 18.61
CA TRP A 134 -20.10 6.50 19.93
C TRP A 134 -19.84 5.45 21.01
N GLN A 135 -20.62 4.37 21.04
CA GLN A 135 -20.47 3.29 22.02
C GLN A 135 -19.10 2.60 21.91
N GLY A 136 -18.64 2.35 20.69
CA GLY A 136 -17.31 1.79 20.43
C GLY A 136 -16.18 2.70 20.90
N GLY A 137 -16.27 4.00 20.59
CA GLY A 137 -15.30 5.01 20.99
C GLY A 137 -15.21 5.18 22.51
N GLN A 138 -16.35 5.29 23.20
CA GLN A 138 -16.40 5.37 24.66
C GLN A 138 -15.80 4.12 25.32
N LYS A 139 -16.08 2.93 24.77
CA LYS A 139 -15.45 1.69 25.25
C LYS A 139 -13.93 1.70 25.08
N ALA A 140 -13.43 2.20 23.94
CA ALA A 140 -11.99 2.31 23.69
C ALA A 140 -11.33 3.33 24.62
N LEU A 141 -11.97 4.47 24.90
CA LEU A 141 -11.49 5.46 25.88
C LEU A 141 -11.41 4.86 27.29
N ALA A 142 -12.43 4.09 27.69
CA ALA A 142 -12.46 3.42 28.98
C ALA A 142 -11.35 2.35 29.10
N SER A 143 -11.07 1.61 28.02
CA SER A 143 -10.00 0.60 28.02
C SER A 143 -8.61 1.24 28.02
N LYS A 144 -8.41 2.42 27.42
CA LYS A 144 -7.15 3.19 27.52
C LYS A 144 -6.74 3.45 28.98
N GLY A 145 -7.71 3.64 29.88
CA GLY A 145 -7.47 3.76 31.32
C GLY A 145 -7.13 2.44 32.03
N ALA A 146 -7.54 1.29 31.46
CA ALA A 146 -7.26 -0.05 32.00
C ALA A 146 -5.96 -0.67 31.43
N ASP A 147 -5.64 -0.36 30.18
CA ASP A 147 -4.49 -0.91 29.42
C ASP A 147 -3.17 -0.18 29.71
N ALA A 148 -3.19 0.93 30.49
CA ALA A 148 -1.98 1.48 31.08
C ALA A 148 -1.27 0.49 32.04
N LYS A 149 -1.94 -0.63 32.40
CA LYS A 149 -1.35 -1.78 33.12
C LYS A 149 -1.20 -3.06 32.29
N ALA A 150 -1.54 -3.06 31.00
CA ALA A 150 -1.39 -4.23 30.14
C ALA A 150 -1.04 -3.82 28.71
N ALA A 151 0.27 -3.72 28.44
CA ALA A 151 0.81 -3.52 27.10
C ALA A 151 0.33 -4.63 26.12
N PRO A 152 0.20 -4.33 24.81
CA PRO A 152 -0.49 -5.19 23.86
C PRO A 152 0.42 -6.32 23.37
N GLN A 153 0.20 -7.53 23.86
CA GLN A 153 0.90 -8.75 23.39
C GLN A 153 -0.04 -9.79 22.74
N ARG A 154 -1.29 -9.43 22.42
CA ARG A 154 -2.31 -10.45 22.09
C ARG A 154 -2.67 -10.64 20.62
N GLU A 155 -2.23 -9.81 19.69
CA GLU A 155 -2.64 -9.96 18.28
C GLU A 155 -1.54 -10.46 17.32
N ALA A 156 -0.29 -10.57 17.77
CA ALA A 156 0.84 -11.03 16.94
C ALA A 156 1.06 -12.56 16.93
N LYS A 157 0.01 -13.38 17.06
CA LYS A 157 0.17 -14.85 17.17
C LYS A 157 -0.16 -15.65 15.90
N THR A 158 -0.60 -15.00 14.83
CA THR A 158 -0.83 -15.67 13.54
C THR A 158 -0.10 -14.91 12.42
N ALA A 159 0.37 -15.62 11.39
CA ALA A 159 1.01 -15.00 10.23
C ALA A 159 0.10 -13.95 9.56
N ALA A 160 -1.22 -14.21 9.54
CA ALA A 160 -2.23 -13.26 9.10
C ALA A 160 -2.39 -12.04 10.05
N GLY A 161 -2.24 -12.23 11.36
CA GLY A 161 -2.24 -11.14 12.35
C GLY A 161 -1.00 -10.26 12.26
N ALA A 162 0.17 -10.84 12.02
CA ALA A 162 1.41 -10.12 11.77
C ALA A 162 1.39 -9.36 10.43
N GLN A 163 0.87 -9.97 9.36
CA GLN A 163 0.63 -9.28 8.08
C GLN A 163 -0.34 -8.11 8.24
N ARG A 164 -1.44 -8.27 9.00
CA ARG A 164 -2.40 -7.18 9.26
C ARG A 164 -1.78 -6.06 10.11
N PHE A 165 -0.98 -6.39 11.11
CA PHE A 165 -0.27 -5.40 11.93
C PHE A 165 0.77 -4.60 11.13
N ASP A 166 1.57 -5.28 10.29
CA ASP A 166 2.55 -4.64 9.41
C ASP A 166 1.85 -3.77 8.34
N ASN A 167 0.76 -4.25 7.73
CA ASN A 167 0.05 -3.50 6.69
C ASN A 167 -0.66 -2.25 7.24
N GLN A 168 -1.17 -2.32 8.47
CA GLN A 168 -1.81 -1.20 9.15
C GLN A 168 -0.82 -0.14 9.66
N GLN A 169 0.44 -0.51 9.90
CA GLN A 169 1.53 0.43 10.19
C GLN A 169 2.17 1.03 8.93
N ARG A 170 1.91 0.47 7.74
CA ARG A 170 2.56 0.84 6.47
C ARG A 170 1.66 1.60 5.48
N SER A 171 0.35 1.68 5.71
CA SER A 171 -0.53 2.45 4.82
C SER A 171 -0.10 3.91 4.80
N ARG A 172 0.37 4.37 3.64
CA ARG A 172 0.77 5.77 3.46
C ARG A 172 -0.45 6.68 3.62
N LEU A 173 -1.60 6.20 3.16
CA LEU A 173 -2.91 6.85 3.30
C LEU A 173 -3.64 6.45 4.59
N GLY A 174 -2.92 6.17 5.67
CA GLY A 174 -3.51 5.91 6.98
C GLY A 174 -4.37 7.08 7.45
N MET A 175 -5.67 6.84 7.64
CA MET A 175 -6.63 7.83 8.14
C MET A 175 -7.04 7.51 9.58
N PRO A 176 -7.29 8.53 10.43
CA PRO A 176 -7.80 8.31 11.78
C PRO A 176 -9.11 7.52 11.74
N THR A 177 -9.22 6.53 12.63
CA THR A 177 -10.43 5.70 12.76
C THR A 177 -11.01 5.79 14.16
N SER A 178 -12.34 5.80 14.24
CA SER A 178 -13.09 5.91 15.50
C SER A 178 -13.05 4.64 16.37
N HIS A 179 -12.45 3.55 15.88
CA HIS A 179 -12.38 2.28 16.61
C HIS A 179 -11.25 2.21 17.65
N THR A 180 -10.31 3.16 17.62
CA THR A 180 -9.23 3.26 18.59
C THR A 180 -9.44 4.47 19.49
N ALA A 181 -8.97 4.41 20.74
CA ALA A 181 -9.08 5.55 21.65
C ALA A 181 -8.35 6.79 21.13
N ALA A 182 -7.18 6.61 20.50
CA ALA A 182 -6.40 7.71 19.92
C ALA A 182 -7.13 8.34 18.73
N GLY A 183 -7.58 7.52 17.77
CA GLY A 183 -8.30 8.03 16.61
C GLY A 183 -9.67 8.61 16.97
N PHE A 184 -10.35 8.11 18.00
CA PHE A 184 -11.60 8.69 18.48
C PHE A 184 -11.41 10.08 19.10
N LEU A 185 -10.34 10.30 19.88
CA LEU A 185 -9.98 11.64 20.37
C LEU A 185 -9.61 12.55 19.21
N GLU A 186 -8.73 12.10 18.31
CA GLU A 186 -8.30 12.89 17.15
C GLU A 186 -9.47 13.37 16.27
N LEU A 187 -10.54 12.56 16.17
CA LEU A 187 -11.71 12.89 15.36
C LEU A 187 -12.75 13.75 16.08
N TYR A 188 -12.87 13.68 17.42
CA TYR A 188 -14.02 14.23 18.14
C TYR A 188 -13.70 15.08 19.38
N ASP A 189 -12.48 15.06 19.91
CA ASP A 189 -12.05 15.89 21.05
C ASP A 189 -11.71 17.31 20.57
N GLU A 190 -12.73 18.15 20.41
CA GLU A 190 -12.57 19.52 19.90
C GLU A 190 -11.85 20.45 20.88
N ASN A 191 -12.00 20.20 22.19
CA ASN A 191 -11.45 21.07 23.23
C ASN A 191 -10.06 20.64 23.73
N GLY A 192 -9.60 19.43 23.36
CA GLY A 192 -8.30 18.89 23.70
C GLY A 192 -8.14 18.45 25.15
N ASP A 193 -9.24 18.19 25.88
CA ASP A 193 -9.21 17.78 27.30
C ASP A 193 -8.93 16.28 27.50
N GLY A 194 -8.78 15.53 26.39
CA GLY A 194 -8.49 14.11 26.39
C GLY A 194 -9.75 13.25 26.61
N LYS A 195 -10.94 13.83 26.48
CA LYS A 195 -12.23 13.16 26.51
C LYS A 195 -13.04 13.58 25.28
N VAL A 196 -14.13 12.87 25.05
CA VAL A 196 -15.12 13.27 24.05
C VAL A 196 -16.47 13.24 24.73
N ASP A 197 -17.09 14.40 24.86
CA ASP A 197 -18.45 14.50 25.35
C ASP A 197 -19.49 14.31 24.22
N ARG A 198 -20.76 14.17 24.61
CA ARG A 198 -21.84 13.90 23.66
C ARG A 198 -22.07 15.08 22.70
N ALA A 199 -21.88 16.31 23.17
CA ALA A 199 -22.10 17.51 22.39
C ALA A 199 -20.99 17.69 21.35
N GLU A 200 -19.72 17.45 21.71
CA GLU A 200 -18.58 17.41 20.80
C GLU A 200 -18.80 16.40 19.68
N TYR A 201 -19.13 15.16 20.06
CA TYR A 201 -19.40 14.11 19.09
C TYR A 201 -20.54 14.49 18.13
N GLN A 202 -21.65 15.03 18.65
CA GLN A 202 -22.78 15.45 17.83
C GLN A 202 -22.43 16.61 16.89
N ARG A 203 -21.72 17.64 17.36
CA ARG A 203 -21.30 18.77 16.53
C ARG A 203 -20.45 18.33 15.35
N VAL A 204 -19.46 17.47 15.57
CA VAL A 204 -18.61 16.95 14.49
C VAL A 204 -19.43 16.13 13.50
N ARG A 205 -20.37 15.29 13.99
CA ARG A 205 -21.24 14.47 13.13
C ARG A 205 -22.20 15.33 12.31
N ASP A 206 -22.78 16.36 12.90
CA ASP A 206 -23.64 17.34 12.20
C ASP A 206 -22.86 18.06 11.10
N ALA A 207 -21.67 18.55 11.43
CA ALA A 207 -20.79 19.21 10.47
C ALA A 207 -20.32 18.27 9.37
N GLN A 208 -20.10 16.98 9.67
CA GLN A 208 -19.78 15.97 8.67
C GLN A 208 -20.94 15.77 7.70
N PHE A 209 -22.15 15.54 8.21
CA PHE A 209 -23.34 15.33 7.38
C PHE A 209 -23.59 16.54 6.46
N ALA A 210 -23.60 17.75 7.02
CA ALA A 210 -23.84 18.97 6.26
C ALA A 210 -22.76 19.27 5.21
N ARG A 211 -21.53 18.81 5.42
CA ARG A 211 -20.44 18.95 4.44
C ARG A 211 -20.58 17.96 3.29
N THR A 212 -21.09 16.76 3.57
CA THR A 212 -21.30 15.72 2.57
C THR A 212 -22.56 15.97 1.76
N ASP A 213 -23.65 16.45 2.38
CA ASP A 213 -24.91 16.82 1.73
C ASP A 213 -24.75 18.12 0.90
N SER A 214 -24.06 18.01 -0.22
CA SER A 214 -23.75 19.14 -1.10
C SER A 214 -24.98 19.63 -1.86
N SER A 215 -25.94 18.73 -2.11
CA SER A 215 -27.20 19.02 -2.77
C SER A 215 -28.20 19.71 -1.84
N GLY A 216 -28.07 19.52 -0.52
CA GLY A 216 -28.92 20.10 0.51
C GLY A 216 -30.30 19.44 0.59
N ASP A 217 -30.41 18.18 0.18
CA ASP A 217 -31.69 17.45 0.15
C ASP A 217 -31.97 16.68 1.46
N GLY A 218 -31.04 16.74 2.42
CA GLY A 218 -31.15 16.10 3.72
C GLY A 218 -30.80 14.60 3.70
N GLN A 219 -30.22 14.11 2.60
CA GLN A 219 -29.76 12.74 2.41
C GLN A 219 -28.36 12.76 1.79
N LEU A 220 -27.62 11.67 1.96
CA LEU A 220 -26.29 11.52 1.35
C LEU A 220 -26.38 10.52 0.22
N SER A 221 -26.15 10.97 -1.01
CA SER A 221 -25.95 10.07 -2.13
C SER A 221 -24.57 9.39 -2.08
N LEU A 222 -24.41 8.29 -2.81
CA LEU A 222 -23.11 7.62 -2.92
C LEU A 222 -22.04 8.56 -3.51
N ASP A 223 -22.40 9.36 -4.50
CA ASP A 223 -21.48 10.28 -5.17
C ASP A 223 -20.99 11.37 -4.22
N GLU A 224 -21.88 11.94 -3.41
CA GLU A 224 -21.53 12.90 -2.36
C GLU A 224 -20.63 12.30 -1.29
N TYR A 225 -20.97 11.09 -0.84
CA TYR A 225 -20.20 10.37 0.16
C TYR A 225 -18.79 10.01 -0.33
N LEU A 226 -18.66 9.62 -1.61
CA LEU A 226 -17.37 9.38 -2.26
C LEU A 226 -16.58 10.67 -2.46
N ALA A 227 -17.21 11.74 -2.95
CA ALA A 227 -16.54 13.01 -3.18
C ALA A 227 -15.92 13.60 -1.91
N GLU A 228 -16.62 13.52 -0.77
CA GLU A 228 -16.07 13.95 0.52
C GLU A 228 -14.87 13.09 0.92
N PHE A 229 -14.99 11.77 0.77
CA PHE A 229 -13.92 10.83 1.07
C PHE A 229 -12.67 11.07 0.20
N GLU A 230 -12.86 11.22 -1.11
CA GLU A 230 -11.77 11.49 -2.06
C GLU A 230 -11.09 12.81 -1.73
N THR A 231 -11.84 13.87 -1.43
CA THR A 231 -11.27 15.16 -1.01
C THR A 231 -10.38 15.01 0.23
N ARG A 232 -10.76 14.15 1.18
CA ARG A 232 -9.92 13.88 2.36
C ARG A 232 -8.65 13.10 2.01
N VAL A 233 -8.75 12.14 1.08
CA VAL A 233 -7.59 11.38 0.60
C VAL A 233 -6.63 12.30 -0.13
N ASP A 234 -7.12 13.18 -0.99
CA ASP A 234 -6.29 14.13 -1.75
C ASP A 234 -5.52 15.05 -0.80
N ARG A 235 -6.18 15.62 0.22
CA ARG A 235 -5.48 16.41 1.26
C ARG A 235 -4.40 15.61 1.99
N ARG A 236 -4.61 14.31 2.18
CA ARG A 236 -3.63 13.44 2.84
C ARG A 236 -2.44 13.18 1.92
N ILE A 237 -2.67 12.98 0.62
CA ILE A 237 -1.63 12.85 -0.40
C ILE A 237 -0.78 14.13 -0.43
N ASP A 238 -1.42 15.30 -0.53
CA ASP A 238 -0.73 16.60 -0.53
C ASP A 238 0.18 16.78 0.71
N ALA A 239 -0.29 16.32 1.87
CA ALA A 239 0.47 16.39 3.12
C ALA A 239 1.68 15.43 3.15
N LEU A 240 1.61 14.30 2.44
CA LEU A 240 2.73 13.36 2.31
C LEU A 240 3.79 13.90 1.35
N ASP A 241 3.37 14.51 0.25
CA ASP A 241 4.28 15.07 -0.77
C ASP A 241 5.12 16.21 -0.18
N GLN A 242 4.55 17.06 0.68
CA GLN A 242 5.30 18.14 1.34
C GLN A 242 6.39 17.67 2.32
N GLY A 243 6.42 16.38 2.69
CA GLY A 243 7.36 15.82 3.68
C GLY A 243 8.30 14.73 3.17
N GLY A 244 8.10 14.21 1.96
CA GLY A 244 8.62 12.91 1.50
C GLY A 244 10.03 12.89 0.89
N ASP A 245 10.49 13.99 0.29
CA ASP A 245 11.63 13.94 -0.65
C ASP A 245 12.99 13.73 0.04
N ARG A 246 13.13 14.13 1.31
CA ARG A 246 14.45 14.10 1.98
C ARG A 246 15.04 12.71 2.16
N GLN A 247 14.21 11.66 2.20
CA GLN A 247 14.72 10.31 2.49
C GLN A 247 15.31 9.62 1.26
N VAL A 248 14.79 9.88 0.05
CA VAL A 248 15.28 9.24 -1.18
C VAL A 248 16.68 9.74 -1.55
N HIS A 249 16.92 11.05 -1.45
CA HIS A 249 18.24 11.66 -1.67
C HIS A 249 19.29 11.17 -0.67
N VAL A 250 18.92 11.09 0.62
CA VAL A 250 19.81 10.53 1.64
C VAL A 250 20.13 9.06 1.36
N ARG A 251 19.15 8.28 0.90
CA ARG A 251 19.38 6.88 0.55
C ARG A 251 20.28 6.74 -0.67
N PHE A 252 20.09 7.56 -1.70
CA PHE A 252 20.97 7.58 -2.87
C PHE A 252 22.42 7.84 -2.44
N GLY A 253 22.68 8.93 -1.70
CA GLY A 253 24.03 9.27 -1.23
C GLY A 253 24.65 8.30 -0.20
N VAL A 254 23.87 7.37 0.36
CA VAL A 254 24.39 6.26 1.18
C VAL A 254 24.79 5.06 0.33
N LEU A 255 24.15 4.88 -0.83
CA LEU A 255 24.46 3.79 -1.76
C LEU A 255 25.58 4.16 -2.72
N ASP A 256 25.59 5.39 -3.23
CA ASP A 256 26.67 6.01 -3.98
C ASP A 256 27.89 6.20 -3.07
N GLY A 257 28.79 5.22 -3.10
CA GLY A 257 29.85 5.05 -2.11
C GLY A 257 31.04 5.95 -2.39
N ASP A 258 31.37 6.16 -3.66
CA ASP A 258 32.43 7.05 -4.10
C ASP A 258 31.97 8.49 -4.34
N LYS A 259 30.65 8.72 -4.34
CA LYS A 259 30.00 10.04 -4.45
C LYS A 259 30.24 10.72 -5.78
N ASP A 260 30.32 9.92 -6.84
CA ASP A 260 30.47 10.43 -8.20
C ASP A 260 29.11 10.80 -8.84
N GLY A 261 28.00 10.48 -8.18
CA GLY A 261 26.63 10.74 -8.66
C GLY A 261 26.06 9.64 -9.56
N HIS A 262 26.80 8.55 -9.76
CA HIS A 262 26.47 7.44 -10.66
C HIS A 262 26.55 6.11 -9.92
N MET A 263 25.42 5.67 -9.35
CA MET A 263 25.39 4.41 -8.60
C MET A 263 25.54 3.20 -9.53
N THR A 264 26.65 2.49 -9.40
CA THR A 264 26.89 1.23 -10.12
C THR A 264 26.03 0.09 -9.56
N PHE A 265 25.89 -1.00 -10.33
CA PHE A 265 25.21 -2.20 -9.82
C PHE A 265 25.90 -2.78 -8.57
N ALA A 266 27.23 -2.69 -8.49
CA ALA A 266 27.98 -3.18 -7.33
C ALA A 266 27.60 -2.43 -6.04
N GLU A 267 27.49 -1.11 -6.13
CA GLU A 267 27.05 -0.24 -5.03
C GLU A 267 25.58 -0.46 -4.68
N TYR A 268 24.71 -0.52 -5.70
CA TYR A 268 23.31 -0.87 -5.51
C TYR A 268 23.15 -2.23 -4.80
N GLN A 269 24.01 -3.22 -5.09
CA GLN A 269 23.98 -4.55 -4.50
C GLN A 269 24.43 -4.58 -3.03
N VAL A 270 25.19 -3.59 -2.53
CA VAL A 270 25.62 -3.53 -1.11
C VAL A 270 24.43 -3.57 -0.17
N SER A 271 23.35 -2.84 -0.49
CA SER A 271 22.12 -2.89 0.30
C SER A 271 21.37 -4.20 0.16
N GLY A 272 21.42 -4.81 -1.02
CA GLY A 272 20.85 -6.13 -1.29
C GLY A 272 21.50 -7.22 -0.46
N LYS A 273 22.84 -7.29 -0.42
CA LYS A 273 23.58 -8.27 0.39
C LYS A 273 23.18 -8.19 1.85
N ARG A 274 23.19 -6.97 2.42
CA ARG A 274 22.78 -6.76 3.81
C ARG A 274 21.34 -7.22 4.07
N LEU A 275 20.44 -6.99 3.13
CA LEU A 275 19.05 -7.43 3.24
C LEU A 275 18.94 -8.95 3.25
N PHE A 276 19.59 -9.60 2.29
CA PHE A 276 19.62 -11.06 2.18
C PHE A 276 20.25 -11.70 3.41
N GLU A 277 21.41 -11.23 3.86
CA GLU A 277 22.09 -11.72 5.08
C GLU A 277 21.28 -11.47 6.36
N THR A 278 20.38 -10.47 6.37
CA THR A 278 19.48 -10.24 7.52
C THR A 278 18.31 -11.22 7.52
N ALA A 279 17.87 -11.65 6.32
CA ALA A 279 16.82 -12.63 6.13
C ALA A 279 17.33 -14.07 6.29
N ASP A 280 18.53 -14.39 5.80
CA ASP A 280 19.27 -15.64 5.99
C ASP A 280 19.90 -15.66 7.39
N ARG A 281 19.06 -15.99 8.38
CA ARG A 281 19.43 -15.93 9.79
C ARG A 281 20.28 -17.12 10.20
N ASN A 282 20.04 -18.28 9.59
CA ASN A 282 20.80 -19.49 9.88
C ASN A 282 22.15 -19.52 9.13
N LYS A 283 22.35 -18.63 8.14
CA LYS A 283 23.56 -18.43 7.33
C LYS A 283 23.91 -19.63 6.48
N ASP A 284 22.91 -20.32 5.93
CA ASP A 284 23.10 -21.45 5.03
C ASP A 284 23.11 -21.04 3.54
N GLY A 285 22.93 -19.75 3.25
CA GLY A 285 22.94 -19.19 1.90
C GLY A 285 21.58 -19.26 1.20
N VAL A 286 20.52 -19.65 1.90
CA VAL A 286 19.16 -19.73 1.40
C VAL A 286 18.21 -19.15 2.44
N VAL A 287 17.29 -18.28 2.02
CA VAL A 287 16.23 -17.78 2.92
C VAL A 287 15.03 -18.71 2.81
N ASP A 288 14.68 -19.41 3.87
CA ASP A 288 13.53 -20.31 3.91
C ASP A 288 12.76 -20.31 5.26
N ALA A 289 11.81 -21.23 5.40
CA ALA A 289 11.01 -21.35 6.62
C ALA A 289 11.82 -21.68 7.89
N ALA A 290 13.06 -22.15 7.78
CA ALA A 290 13.98 -22.35 8.88
C ALA A 290 14.46 -21.02 9.45
N ASP A 291 14.72 -20.01 8.62
CA ASP A 291 15.11 -18.68 9.08
C ASP A 291 14.01 -18.00 9.88
N ALA A 292 12.75 -18.22 9.51
CA ALA A 292 11.61 -17.70 10.24
C ALA A 292 11.56 -18.22 11.70
N LYS A 293 12.20 -19.36 12.00
CA LYS A 293 12.30 -19.96 13.34
C LYS A 293 13.49 -19.44 14.14
N VAL A 294 14.48 -18.83 13.49
CA VAL A 294 15.62 -18.20 14.16
C VAL A 294 15.20 -16.81 14.65
N PRO A 295 15.47 -16.42 15.90
CA PRO A 295 15.12 -15.08 16.40
C PRO A 295 15.72 -13.96 15.54
N ALA A 296 14.96 -12.89 15.33
CA ALA A 296 15.45 -11.72 14.61
C ALA A 296 16.65 -11.08 15.36
N PRO A 297 17.66 -10.57 14.63
CA PRO A 297 18.77 -9.86 15.26
C PRO A 297 18.27 -8.62 16.01
N ALA A 298 18.89 -8.31 17.15
CA ALA A 298 18.54 -7.11 17.93
C ALA A 298 18.73 -5.84 17.07
N PRO A 299 17.85 -4.83 17.20
CA PRO A 299 18.00 -3.58 16.47
C PRO A 299 19.34 -2.93 16.83
N ARG A 300 20.11 -2.55 15.81
CA ARG A 300 21.35 -1.79 16.01
C ARG A 300 20.97 -0.41 16.54
N ARG A 301 21.47 -0.08 17.73
CA ARG A 301 21.33 1.25 18.36
C ARG A 301 22.25 2.27 17.72
#